data_AF-T2JT25-F1
#
_entry.id   AF-T2JT25-F1
#
_cell.length_a   1.000
_cell.length_b   1.000
_cell.length_c   1.000
_cell.angle_alpha   90.00
_cell.angle_beta   90.00
_cell.angle_gamma   90.00
#
_symmetry.space_group_name_H-M   'P 1'
#
loop_
_entity.id
_entity.type
_entity.pdbx_description
1 polymer ?
#
loop_
_entity_poly.entity_id
_entity_poly.type
_entity_poly.pdbx_seq_one_letter_code
_entity_poly.pdbx_strand_id
1 'polypeptide(L)'
;MAIASTINAQFIRVNVLTGIMATDQGLIEGNAYELLRYRRQLDAEVAILADVLVKHARPLGTPNLTTAVQDTIERGLADGVILSGWATGSPPSLEDLELAKAAAQETPVFIGSGADWDNIGKLMTAADGVIVASSLKRQGKITETVDPIRVAQFVEAAKETTISKEKRNLSNR
;
A
#
# COMPACT_ATOMS: atom_id res chain seq x y z
N MET A 1 3.52 8.12 -14.86
CA MET A 1 4.98 8.31 -14.95
C MET A 1 5.34 9.71 -15.44
N ALA A 2 4.95 10.13 -16.66
CA ALA A 2 5.28 11.46 -17.22
C ALA A 2 5.09 12.63 -16.24
N ILE A 3 3.86 12.83 -15.75
CA ILE A 3 3.54 13.91 -14.80
C ILE A 3 4.39 13.79 -13.53
N ALA A 4 4.50 12.57 -12.99
CA ALA A 4 5.27 12.30 -11.78
C ALA A 4 6.75 12.67 -11.94
N SER A 5 7.35 12.35 -13.09
CA SER A 5 8.72 12.75 -13.45
C SER A 5 8.83 14.28 -13.56
N THR A 6 7.90 14.94 -14.26
CA THR A 6 7.93 16.41 -14.43
C THR A 6 7.83 17.17 -13.11
N ILE A 7 7.05 16.67 -12.15
CA ILE A 7 6.87 17.33 -10.84
C ILE A 7 7.86 16.83 -9.78
N ASN A 8 8.81 15.95 -10.14
CA ASN A 8 9.71 15.27 -9.21
C ASN A 8 8.97 14.58 -8.05
N ALA A 9 7.86 13.91 -8.35
CA ALA A 9 7.13 13.12 -7.36
C ALA A 9 8.01 11.96 -6.87
N GLN A 10 7.92 11.66 -5.58
CA GLN A 10 8.71 10.58 -4.98
C GLN A 10 8.23 9.19 -5.41
N PHE A 11 6.92 9.05 -5.65
CA PHE A 11 6.34 7.78 -6.07
C PHE A 11 5.05 7.97 -6.87
N ILE A 12 4.63 6.89 -7.53
CA ILE A 12 3.28 6.69 -8.01
C ILE A 12 2.67 5.45 -7.35
N ARG A 13 1.36 5.48 -7.11
CA ARG A 13 0.59 4.30 -6.74
C ARG A 13 -0.01 3.68 -8.00
N VAL A 14 0.26 2.41 -8.25
CA VAL A 14 -0.25 1.67 -9.41
C VAL A 14 -1.22 0.62 -8.91
N ASN A 15 -2.48 0.76 -9.32
CA ASN A 15 -3.55 -0.15 -8.89
C ASN A 15 -3.32 -1.57 -9.42
N VAL A 16 -3.14 -1.74 -10.74
CA VAL A 16 -2.84 -3.05 -11.34
C VAL A 16 -1.49 -2.96 -12.05
N LEU A 17 -0.42 -3.40 -11.37
CA LEU A 17 0.91 -3.47 -11.98
C LEU A 17 1.12 -4.80 -12.72
N THR A 18 0.67 -5.90 -12.12
CA THR A 18 0.85 -7.27 -12.61
C THR A 18 -0.49 -8.01 -12.65
N GLY A 19 -0.57 -9.05 -13.50
CA GLY A 19 -1.74 -9.90 -13.62
C GLY A 19 -2.93 -9.23 -14.30
N ILE A 20 -4.12 -9.81 -14.13
CA ILE A 20 -5.38 -9.30 -14.68
C ILE A 20 -6.42 -9.27 -13.57
N MET A 21 -7.11 -8.14 -13.48
CA MET A 21 -8.12 -7.85 -12.47
C MET A 21 -9.46 -7.62 -13.14
N ALA A 22 -10.48 -8.42 -12.80
CA ALA A 22 -11.86 -8.17 -13.17
C ALA A 22 -12.46 -7.14 -12.22
N THR A 23 -12.91 -6.00 -12.76
CA THR A 23 -13.45 -4.86 -12.02
C THR A 23 -14.86 -4.52 -12.51
N ASP A 24 -15.52 -3.56 -11.88
CA ASP A 24 -16.78 -2.97 -12.33
C ASP A 24 -16.65 -2.25 -13.68
N GLN A 25 -15.43 -1.88 -14.08
CA GLN A 25 -15.11 -1.24 -15.37
C GLN A 25 -14.62 -2.23 -16.44
N GLY A 26 -14.69 -3.54 -16.17
CA GLY A 26 -14.18 -4.59 -17.04
C GLY A 26 -12.82 -5.12 -16.60
N LEU A 27 -12.11 -5.77 -17.52
CA LEU A 27 -10.79 -6.35 -17.26
C LEU A 27 -9.71 -5.26 -17.31
N ILE A 28 -8.91 -5.17 -16.26
CA ILE A 28 -7.72 -4.32 -16.20
C ILE A 28 -6.50 -5.23 -16.21
N GLU A 29 -5.65 -5.05 -17.21
CA GLU A 29 -4.40 -5.80 -17.38
C GLU A 29 -3.23 -4.99 -16.84
N GLY A 30 -2.38 -5.64 -16.05
CA GLY A 30 -1.16 -5.04 -15.53
C GLY A 30 -0.16 -4.76 -16.64
N ASN A 31 0.46 -3.58 -16.61
CA ASN A 31 1.37 -3.12 -17.65
C ASN A 31 2.76 -2.74 -17.09
N ALA A 32 3.32 -3.62 -16.24
CA ALA A 32 4.65 -3.41 -15.66
C ALA A 32 5.73 -3.17 -16.73
N TYR A 33 5.69 -3.94 -17.81
CA TYR A 33 6.69 -3.87 -18.88
C TYR A 33 6.78 -2.47 -19.51
N GLU A 34 5.67 -1.92 -19.99
CA GLU A 34 5.69 -0.60 -20.63
C GLU A 34 5.93 0.50 -19.60
N LEU A 35 5.38 0.38 -18.38
CA LEU A 35 5.60 1.36 -17.33
C LEU A 35 7.08 1.50 -16.94
N LEU A 36 7.78 0.37 -16.75
CA LEU A 36 9.21 0.37 -16.41
C LEU A 36 10.07 0.88 -17.56
N ARG A 37 9.74 0.52 -18.81
CA ARG A 37 10.42 1.08 -19.98
C ARG A 37 10.21 2.58 -20.08
N TYR A 38 9.00 3.05 -19.78
CA TYR A 38 8.71 4.48 -19.82
C TYR A 38 9.40 5.24 -18.70
N ARG A 39 9.47 4.66 -17.48
CA ARG A 39 10.29 5.19 -16.37
C ARG A 39 11.74 5.39 -16.81
N ARG A 40 12.34 4.36 -17.43
CA ARG A 40 13.71 4.41 -17.94
C ARG A 40 13.90 5.42 -19.06
N GLN A 41 12.97 5.51 -20.01
CA GLN A 41 13.06 6.47 -21.12
C GLN A 41 13.05 7.92 -20.65
N LEU A 42 12.35 8.20 -19.55
CA LEU A 42 12.30 9.52 -18.92
C LEU A 42 13.45 9.76 -17.94
N ASP A 43 14.34 8.79 -17.72
CA ASP A 43 15.37 8.81 -16.69
C ASP A 43 14.80 9.18 -15.30
N ALA A 44 13.62 8.61 -15.00
CA ALA A 44 12.85 8.98 -13.83
C ALA A 44 13.13 8.05 -12.64
N GLU A 45 13.51 8.64 -11.51
CA GLU A 45 13.72 7.95 -10.21
C GLU A 45 12.41 7.79 -9.39
N VAL A 46 11.26 7.87 -10.05
CA VAL A 46 9.95 7.79 -9.37
C VAL A 46 9.68 6.34 -8.95
N ALA A 47 9.49 6.12 -7.65
CA ALA A 47 9.17 4.81 -7.11
C ALA A 47 7.76 4.34 -7.54
N ILE A 48 7.61 3.03 -7.75
CA ILE A 48 6.36 2.38 -8.13
C ILE A 48 5.85 1.59 -6.92
N LEU A 49 4.85 2.13 -6.23
CA LEU A 49 4.14 1.42 -5.18
C LEU A 49 2.92 0.73 -5.78
N ALA A 50 2.87 -0.60 -5.74
CA ALA A 50 1.84 -1.38 -6.43
C ALA A 50 0.84 -2.00 -5.45
N ASP A 51 -0.44 -1.86 -5.73
CA ASP A 51 -1.47 -2.61 -4.99
C ASP A 51 -1.37 -4.11 -5.31
N VAL A 52 -1.42 -4.92 -4.26
CA VAL A 52 -1.54 -6.38 -4.34
C VAL A 52 -2.99 -6.74 -4.06
N LEU A 53 -3.60 -7.55 -4.94
CA LEU A 53 -4.99 -7.99 -4.82
C LEU A 53 -5.97 -6.80 -4.62
N VAL A 54 -6.03 -5.97 -5.65
CA VAL A 54 -6.77 -4.70 -5.72
C VAL A 54 -8.18 -4.76 -5.10
N LYS A 55 -8.48 -3.78 -4.24
CA LYS A 55 -9.82 -3.54 -3.69
C LYS A 55 -10.89 -3.46 -4.80
N HIS A 56 -12.06 -4.05 -4.58
CA HIS A 56 -13.18 -4.09 -5.56
C HIS A 56 -12.87 -4.80 -6.88
N ALA A 57 -11.75 -5.52 -6.96
CA ALA A 57 -11.41 -6.34 -8.11
C ALA A 57 -11.25 -7.80 -7.72
N ARG A 58 -11.46 -8.71 -8.68
CA ARG A 58 -11.12 -10.13 -8.53
C ARG A 58 -10.02 -10.49 -9.50
N PRO A 59 -8.91 -11.08 -9.04
CA PRO A 59 -7.92 -11.61 -9.97
C PRO A 59 -8.56 -12.69 -10.85
N LEU A 60 -8.17 -12.74 -12.13
CA LEU A 60 -8.49 -13.89 -12.97
C LEU A 60 -7.61 -15.06 -12.57
N GLY A 61 -8.14 -15.89 -11.65
CA GLY A 61 -7.45 -17.02 -11.04
C GLY A 61 -7.54 -16.96 -9.51
N THR A 62 -6.85 -17.88 -8.84
CA THR A 62 -6.81 -17.94 -7.37
C THR A 62 -5.35 -17.80 -6.90
N PRO A 63 -4.73 -16.62 -7.09
CA PRO A 63 -3.37 -16.41 -6.60
C PRO A 63 -3.35 -16.45 -5.08
N ASN A 64 -2.41 -17.22 -4.52
CA ASN A 64 -2.06 -17.11 -3.11
C ASN A 64 -1.46 -15.72 -2.86
N LEU A 65 -1.79 -15.08 -1.74
CA LEU A 65 -1.28 -13.75 -1.37
C LEU A 65 0.25 -13.69 -1.45
N THR A 66 0.96 -14.70 -0.93
CA THR A 66 2.44 -14.77 -0.97
C THR A 66 2.95 -14.69 -2.40
N THR A 67 2.37 -15.50 -3.31
CA THR A 67 2.75 -15.49 -4.73
C THR A 67 2.38 -14.16 -5.39
N ALA A 68 1.23 -13.58 -5.07
CA ALA A 68 0.84 -12.28 -5.62
C ALA A 68 1.80 -11.15 -5.21
N VAL A 69 2.25 -11.15 -3.95
CA VAL A 69 3.27 -10.23 -3.46
C VAL A 69 4.59 -10.46 -4.19
N GLN A 70 5.08 -11.69 -4.24
CA GLN A 70 6.34 -12.04 -4.91
C GLN A 70 6.31 -11.68 -6.40
N ASP A 71 5.25 -12.00 -7.12
CA ASP A 71 5.11 -11.65 -8.54
C ASP A 71 5.09 -10.14 -8.76
N THR A 72 4.43 -9.39 -7.88
CA THR A 72 4.39 -7.92 -7.96
C THR A 72 5.78 -7.30 -7.78
N ILE A 73 6.61 -7.89 -6.92
CA ILE A 73 7.97 -7.43 -6.64
C ILE A 73 8.96 -7.94 -7.68
N GLU A 74 9.09 -9.25 -7.84
CA GLU A 74 10.14 -9.88 -8.63
C GLU A 74 9.89 -9.76 -10.14
N ARG A 75 8.62 -9.90 -10.57
CA ARG A 75 8.24 -9.81 -11.98
C ARG A 75 7.78 -8.41 -12.37
N GLY A 76 7.05 -7.75 -11.47
CA GLY A 76 6.56 -6.39 -11.65
C GLY A 76 7.61 -5.30 -11.39
N LEU A 77 8.70 -5.64 -10.66
CA LEU A 77 9.73 -4.70 -10.20
C LEU A 77 9.13 -3.50 -9.46
N ALA A 78 8.12 -3.76 -8.63
CA ALA A 78 7.57 -2.76 -7.72
C ALA A 78 8.62 -2.39 -6.65
N ASP A 79 8.77 -1.10 -6.39
CA ASP A 79 9.65 -0.58 -5.33
C ASP A 79 9.00 -0.69 -3.94
N GLY A 80 7.70 -0.98 -3.90
CA GLY A 80 6.93 -1.25 -2.69
C GLY A 80 5.58 -1.85 -3.01
N VAL A 81 5.00 -2.59 -2.07
CA VAL A 81 3.68 -3.21 -2.24
C VAL A 81 2.68 -2.61 -1.27
N ILE A 82 1.43 -2.52 -1.70
CA ILE A 82 0.32 -1.96 -0.93
C ILE A 82 -0.73 -3.06 -0.74
N LEU A 83 -1.04 -3.40 0.51
CA LEU A 83 -2.16 -4.27 0.87
C LEU A 83 -3.37 -3.43 1.26
N SER A 84 -4.48 -3.63 0.56
CA SER A 84 -5.77 -3.04 0.90
C SER A 84 -6.70 -4.13 1.43
N GLY A 85 -7.60 -3.78 2.35
CA GLY A 85 -8.70 -4.67 2.72
C GLY A 85 -9.75 -4.78 1.61
N TRP A 86 -10.60 -5.80 1.72
CA TRP A 86 -11.57 -6.20 0.68
C TRP A 86 -12.63 -5.15 0.34
N ALA A 87 -12.92 -4.21 1.26
CA ALA A 87 -13.91 -3.16 1.09
C ALA A 87 -13.42 -1.82 1.62
N THR A 88 -14.04 -0.72 1.15
CA THR A 88 -13.74 0.64 1.61
C THR A 88 -14.00 0.74 3.12
N GLY A 89 -12.98 1.14 3.88
CA GLY A 89 -13.06 1.24 5.35
C GLY A 89 -12.72 -0.05 6.09
N SER A 90 -12.46 -1.15 5.40
CA SER A 90 -11.95 -2.40 6.00
C SER A 90 -10.43 -2.46 5.84
N PRO A 91 -9.67 -2.61 6.94
CA PRO A 91 -8.22 -2.81 6.85
C PRO A 91 -7.91 -4.24 6.37
N PRO A 92 -6.70 -4.49 5.82
CA PRO A 92 -6.20 -5.85 5.70
C PRO A 92 -6.12 -6.51 7.08
N SER A 93 -6.25 -7.84 7.14
CA SER A 93 -6.06 -8.55 8.40
C SER A 93 -4.58 -8.45 8.83
N LEU A 94 -4.31 -8.54 10.13
CA LEU A 94 -2.93 -8.54 10.63
C LEU A 94 -2.15 -9.74 10.09
N GLU A 95 -2.80 -10.89 9.96
CA GLU A 95 -2.22 -12.11 9.39
C GLU A 95 -1.82 -11.92 7.92
N ASP A 96 -2.68 -11.30 7.11
CA ASP A 96 -2.35 -10.98 5.71
C ASP A 96 -1.15 -10.02 5.61
N LEU A 97 -1.05 -9.04 6.51
CA LEU A 97 0.08 -8.12 6.58
C LEU A 97 1.38 -8.85 6.98
N GLU A 98 1.33 -9.74 7.96
CA GLU A 98 2.49 -10.56 8.38
C GLU A 98 2.96 -11.48 7.25
N LEU A 99 2.02 -12.14 6.55
CA LEU A 99 2.30 -12.95 5.38
C LEU A 99 2.92 -12.11 4.25
N ALA A 100 2.36 -10.94 3.98
CA ALA A 100 2.89 -10.04 2.96
C ALA A 100 4.28 -9.51 3.32
N LYS A 101 4.54 -9.13 4.58
CA LYS A 101 5.87 -8.73 5.05
C LYS A 101 6.89 -9.86 4.89
N ALA A 102 6.51 -11.09 5.23
CA ALA A 102 7.39 -12.25 5.04
C ALA A 102 7.68 -12.49 3.54
N ALA A 103 6.66 -12.37 2.68
CA ALA A 103 6.81 -12.55 1.24
C ALA A 103 7.63 -11.43 0.57
N ALA A 104 7.52 -10.19 1.07
CA ALA A 104 8.15 -9.01 0.48
C ALA A 104 9.64 -8.87 0.81
N GLN A 105 10.15 -9.63 1.78
CA GLN A 105 11.54 -9.56 2.25
C GLN A 105 11.92 -8.11 2.62
N GLU A 106 12.89 -7.51 1.92
CA GLU A 106 13.37 -6.14 2.14
C GLU A 106 12.49 -5.07 1.47
N THR A 107 11.53 -5.47 0.64
CA THR A 107 10.64 -4.53 -0.07
C THR A 107 9.59 -3.98 0.89
N PRO A 108 9.38 -2.66 0.95
CA PRO A 108 8.44 -2.06 1.89
C PRO A 108 6.98 -2.44 1.59
N VAL A 109 6.24 -2.75 2.64
CA VAL A 109 4.81 -3.10 2.62
C VAL A 109 4.00 -1.99 3.29
N PHE A 110 3.03 -1.48 2.55
CA PHE A 110 2.17 -0.38 2.97
C PHE A 110 0.71 -0.85 3.14
N ILE A 111 0.01 -0.25 4.09
CA ILE A 111 -1.45 -0.41 4.23
C ILE A 111 -2.14 0.57 3.27
N GLY A 112 -3.05 0.09 2.44
CA GLY A 112 -3.71 0.87 1.38
C GLY A 112 -5.15 1.31 1.66
N SER A 113 -5.78 0.77 2.70
CA SER A 113 -7.16 1.10 3.10
C SER A 113 -7.47 0.72 4.54
N GLY A 114 -8.55 1.31 5.08
CA GLY A 114 -9.20 0.85 6.32
C GLY A 114 -8.47 1.19 7.61
N ALA A 115 -7.35 1.90 7.55
CA ALA A 115 -6.67 2.38 8.73
C ALA A 115 -7.41 3.58 9.36
N ASP A 116 -7.52 3.59 10.69
CA ASP A 116 -8.02 4.67 11.52
C ASP A 116 -7.19 4.78 12.82
N TRP A 117 -7.50 5.76 13.67
CA TRP A 117 -6.73 5.95 14.91
C TRP A 117 -6.88 4.79 15.91
N ASP A 118 -7.97 4.02 15.84
CA ASP A 118 -8.23 2.90 16.76
C ASP A 118 -7.40 1.67 16.39
N ASN A 119 -7.14 1.46 15.10
CA ASN A 119 -6.47 0.25 14.59
C ASN A 119 -5.03 0.47 14.11
N ILE A 120 -4.60 1.69 13.80
CA ILE A 120 -3.31 1.94 13.13
C ILE A 120 -2.12 1.44 13.94
N GLY A 121 -2.15 1.60 15.27
CA GLY A 121 -1.06 1.13 16.13
C GLY A 121 -0.84 -0.38 16.00
N LYS A 122 -1.92 -1.17 15.94
CA LYS A 122 -1.83 -2.61 15.71
C LYS A 122 -1.35 -2.93 14.30
N LEU A 123 -1.87 -2.27 13.27
CA LEU A 123 -1.51 -2.59 11.88
C LEU A 123 -0.04 -2.25 11.56
N MET A 124 0.48 -1.15 12.12
CA MET A 124 1.87 -0.74 11.95
C MET A 124 2.88 -1.69 12.62
N THR A 125 2.45 -2.71 13.38
CA THR A 125 3.35 -3.76 13.86
C THR A 125 3.86 -4.63 12.70
N ALA A 126 3.04 -4.83 11.66
CA ALA A 126 3.31 -5.68 10.50
C ALA A 126 3.31 -4.89 9.17
N ALA A 127 3.59 -3.59 9.19
CA ALA A 127 3.71 -2.75 8.00
C ALA A 127 4.80 -1.70 8.17
N ASP A 128 5.28 -1.15 7.06
CA ASP A 128 6.30 -0.09 7.01
C ASP A 128 5.69 1.30 6.84
N GLY A 129 4.44 1.36 6.39
CA GLY A 129 3.72 2.62 6.24
C GLY A 129 2.25 2.42 5.91
N VAL A 130 1.54 3.55 5.72
CA VAL A 130 0.10 3.57 5.49
C VAL A 130 -0.28 4.71 4.55
N ILE A 131 -1.20 4.43 3.62
CA ILE A 131 -1.88 5.40 2.77
C ILE A 131 -3.34 5.43 3.20
N VAL A 132 -3.76 6.54 3.79
CA VAL A 132 -5.08 6.68 4.42
C VAL A 132 -5.76 7.97 3.96
N ALA A 133 -7.10 7.95 3.85
CA ALA A 133 -7.87 9.10 3.37
C ALA A 133 -9.16 9.34 4.18
N SER A 134 -10.17 8.48 4.03
CA SER A 134 -11.51 8.73 4.57
C SER A 134 -11.55 8.93 6.09
N SER A 135 -10.79 8.14 6.86
CA SER A 135 -10.72 8.26 8.32
C SER A 135 -10.13 9.58 8.81
N LEU A 136 -9.35 10.28 7.97
CA LEU A 136 -8.77 11.60 8.26
C LEU A 136 -9.70 12.77 7.88
N LYS A 137 -10.80 12.50 7.19
CA LYS A 137 -11.77 13.52 6.76
C LYS A 137 -12.89 13.70 7.77
N ARG A 138 -13.52 14.88 7.76
CA ARG A 138 -14.65 15.18 8.66
C ARG A 138 -15.74 14.12 8.47
N GLN A 139 -16.30 13.65 9.59
CA GLN A 139 -17.32 12.60 9.62
C GLN A 139 -16.92 11.28 8.91
N GLY A 140 -15.63 11.07 8.59
CA GLY A 140 -15.18 9.90 7.84
C GLY A 140 -15.57 9.90 6.35
N LYS A 141 -16.08 11.01 5.80
CA LYS A 141 -16.65 11.07 4.44
C LYS A 141 -15.63 11.53 3.41
N ILE A 142 -15.50 10.81 2.30
CA ILE A 142 -14.52 11.13 1.23
C ILE A 142 -14.78 12.49 0.56
N THR A 143 -16.03 12.97 0.58
CA THR A 143 -16.44 14.27 0.03
C THR A 143 -16.07 15.44 0.92
N GLU A 144 -15.76 15.20 2.19
CA GLU A 144 -15.45 16.24 3.16
C GLU A 144 -13.96 16.62 3.14
N THR A 145 -13.64 17.76 3.75
CA THR A 145 -12.25 18.20 3.95
C THR A 145 -11.54 17.34 4.99
N VAL A 146 -10.21 17.32 4.92
CA VAL A 146 -9.36 16.74 5.97
C VAL A 146 -9.62 17.48 7.29
N ASP A 147 -9.65 16.73 8.38
CA ASP A 147 -9.82 17.25 9.74
C ASP A 147 -8.47 17.19 10.49
N PRO A 148 -7.84 18.34 10.81
CA PRO A 148 -6.55 18.38 11.49
C PRO A 148 -6.52 17.62 12.82
N ILE A 149 -7.65 17.56 13.54
CA ILE A 149 -7.73 16.86 14.83
C ILE A 149 -7.62 15.34 14.59
N ARG A 150 -8.35 14.83 13.61
CA ARG A 150 -8.32 13.40 13.24
C ARG A 150 -6.94 12.99 12.70
N VAL A 151 -6.28 13.88 11.95
CA VAL A 151 -4.89 13.67 11.50
C VAL A 151 -3.93 13.59 12.69
N ALA A 152 -4.02 14.52 13.65
CA ALA A 152 -3.16 14.52 14.83
C ALA A 152 -3.32 13.23 15.64
N GLN A 153 -4.56 12.81 15.91
CA GLN A 153 -4.88 11.57 16.61
C GLN A 153 -4.33 10.33 15.89
N PHE A 154 -4.51 10.25 14.57
CA PHE A 154 -4.00 9.14 13.77
C PHE A 154 -2.47 9.05 13.83
N VAL A 155 -1.77 10.18 13.69
CA VAL A 155 -0.31 10.24 13.71
C VAL A 155 0.24 9.89 15.09
N GLU A 156 -0.42 10.34 16.17
CA GLU A 156 -0.06 10.00 17.54
C GLU A 156 -0.18 8.49 17.78
N ALA A 157 -1.33 7.89 17.47
CA ALA A 157 -1.56 6.45 17.59
C ALA A 157 -0.57 5.61 16.76
N ALA A 158 -0.18 6.09 15.57
CA ALA A 158 0.82 5.41 14.74
C ALA A 158 2.22 5.45 15.38
N LYS A 159 2.62 6.58 15.98
CA LYS A 159 3.95 6.78 16.57
C LYS A 159 4.19 5.99 17.84
N GLU A 160 3.17 5.82 18.69
CA GLU A 160 3.28 5.03 19.92
C GLU A 160 3.81 3.61 19.66
N THR A 161 3.49 3.06 18.49
CA THR A 161 3.94 1.73 18.06
C THR A 161 5.40 1.72 17.62
N THR A 162 5.85 2.75 16.88
CA THR A 162 7.24 2.86 16.43
C THR A 162 8.21 2.95 17.62
N ILE A 163 7.85 3.73 18.65
CA ILE A 163 8.65 3.87 19.87
C ILE A 163 8.76 2.53 20.60
N SER A 164 7.67 1.75 20.62
CA SER A 164 7.62 0.41 21.20
C SER A 164 8.52 -0.59 20.45
N LYS A 165 8.58 -0.52 19.11
CA LYS A 165 9.47 -1.34 18.27
C LYS A 165 10.96 -1.02 18.53
N GLU A 166 11.31 0.26 18.56
CA GLU A 166 12.69 0.69 18.81
C GLU A 166 13.18 0.22 20.17
N LYS A 167 12.39 0.42 21.24
CA LYS A 167 12.72 -0.04 22.60
C LYS A 167 12.90 -1.57 22.68
N ARG A 168 12.06 -2.35 22.00
CA ARG A 168 12.16 -3.81 21.97
C ARG A 168 13.44 -4.29 21.25
N ASN A 169 13.81 -3.63 20.16
CA ASN A 169 15.03 -3.95 19.42
C ASN A 169 16.31 -3.57 20.19
N LEU A 170 16.27 -2.50 20.99
CA LEU A 170 17.36 -2.10 21.90
C LEU A 170 17.51 -3.05 23.09
N SER A 171 16.42 -3.66 23.58
CA SER A 171 16.45 -4.60 24.71
C SER A 171 16.86 -6.04 24.31
N ASN A 172 16.86 -6.36 23.02
CA ASN A 172 17.21 -7.69 22.49
C ASN A 172 18.62 -7.74 21.88
N ARG A 173 19.42 -6.67 22.05
CA ARG A 173 20.84 -6.58 21.74
C ARG A 173 21.64 -6.62 23.04
#